data_AF-A0A1I6W2A3-F1
#
_entry.id   AF-A0A1I6W2A3-F1
#
_cell.length_a   1.000
_cell.length_b   1.000
_cell.length_c   1.000
_cell.angle_alpha   90.00
_cell.angle_beta   90.00
_cell.angle_gamma   90.00
#
_symmetry.space_group_name_H-M   'P 1'
#
loop_
_entity.id
_entity.type
_entity.pdbx_description
1 polymer ?
#
loop_
_entity_poly.entity_id
_entity_poly.type
_entity_poly.pdbx_seq_one_letter_code
_entity_poly.pdbx_strand_id
1 'polypeptide(L)'
;MSEEKGHFQMDPMSGEPVEVDGVYKNEWGREEKLARGEVFPADPMLGTTEWELTQLDMENHSNGETDPRLYPKKDATAHDAHLQHPKRHPAKPNKLE
;
A
#
# COMPACT_ATOMS: atom_id res chain seq x y z
N MET A 1 22.39 -12.21 -12.90
CA MET A 1 21.48 -13.35 -13.16
C MET A 1 20.14 -12.93 -12.61
N SER A 2 19.25 -12.44 -13.48
CA SER A 2 17.90 -12.07 -13.09
C SER A 2 17.07 -13.34 -13.17
N GLU A 3 16.75 -13.94 -12.03
CA GLU A 3 15.73 -14.99 -11.98
C GLU A 3 14.39 -14.34 -12.32
N GLU A 4 14.01 -14.39 -13.60
CA GLU A 4 12.61 -14.26 -14.01
C GLU A 4 11.87 -15.46 -13.40
N LYS A 5 11.44 -15.31 -12.14
CA LYS A 5 10.38 -16.13 -11.57
C LYS A 5 9.13 -15.81 -12.37
N GLY A 6 8.89 -16.59 -13.42
CA GLY A 6 7.58 -16.69 -14.05
C GLY A 6 6.62 -17.15 -12.95
N HIS A 7 6.01 -16.21 -12.26
CA HIS A 7 4.91 -16.48 -11.37
C HIS A 7 3.77 -16.94 -12.27
N PHE A 8 3.64 -18.25 -12.45
CA PHE A 8 2.38 -18.86 -12.88
C PHE A 8 1.42 -18.69 -11.70
N GLN A 9 0.93 -17.45 -11.54
CA GLN A 9 -0.07 -17.11 -10.55
C GLN A 9 -1.38 -17.72 -11.06
N MET A 10 -1.72 -18.86 -10.48
CA MET A 10 -3.05 -19.45 -10.63
C MET A 10 -3.97 -18.70 -9.68
N ASP A 11 -5.19 -18.43 -10.13
CA ASP A 11 -6.22 -17.89 -9.26
C ASP A 11 -6.66 -18.96 -8.25
N PRO A 12 -7.06 -18.57 -7.03
CA PRO A 12 -7.54 -19.51 -6.03
C PRO A 12 -8.81 -20.23 -6.48
N MET A 13 -8.94 -21.49 -6.06
CA MET A 13 -10.06 -22.35 -6.43
C MET A 13 -11.09 -22.47 -5.33
N SER A 14 -12.35 -22.75 -5.69
CA SER A 14 -13.39 -23.13 -4.73
C SER A 14 -12.91 -24.24 -3.78
N GLY A 15 -13.09 -24.05 -2.47
CA GLY A 15 -12.60 -24.96 -1.43
C GLY A 15 -11.25 -24.57 -0.81
N GLU A 16 -10.50 -23.63 -1.40
CA GLU A 16 -9.29 -23.07 -0.80
C GLU A 16 -9.61 -21.98 0.22
N PRO A 17 -8.73 -21.75 1.21
CA PRO A 17 -8.90 -20.66 2.16
C PRO A 17 -8.56 -19.30 1.52
N VAL A 18 -9.36 -18.30 1.84
CA VAL A 18 -9.19 -16.92 1.41
C VAL A 18 -7.98 -16.30 2.13
N GLU A 19 -7.02 -15.77 1.37
CA GLU A 19 -5.78 -15.23 1.92
C GLU A 19 -5.90 -13.78 2.41
N VAL A 20 -6.76 -12.98 1.78
CA VAL A 20 -6.91 -11.54 2.06
C VAL A 20 -8.38 -11.14 2.06
N ASP A 21 -8.70 -10.11 2.84
CA ASP A 21 -10.06 -9.56 2.86
C ASP A 21 -10.32 -8.79 1.55
N GLY A 22 -11.43 -9.07 0.88
CA GLY A 22 -11.70 -8.48 -0.41
C GLY A 22 -13.02 -8.89 -1.05
N VAL A 23 -13.26 -8.32 -2.23
CA VAL A 23 -14.30 -8.76 -3.15
C VAL A 23 -13.64 -9.63 -4.21
N TYR A 24 -14.19 -10.83 -4.37
CA TYR A 24 -13.74 -11.80 -5.34
C TYR A 24 -14.82 -12.05 -6.38
N LYS A 25 -14.40 -12.40 -7.59
CA LYS A 25 -15.29 -12.69 -8.71
C LYS A 25 -15.02 -14.08 -9.26
N ASN A 26 -16.07 -14.86 -9.45
CA ASN A 26 -15.95 -16.18 -10.06
C ASN A 26 -16.00 -16.12 -11.60
N GLU A 27 -15.73 -17.24 -12.26
CA GLU A 27 -15.79 -17.37 -13.73
C GLU A 27 -17.16 -17.01 -14.34
N TRP A 28 -18.25 -17.21 -13.59
CA TRP A 28 -19.60 -16.82 -14.01
C TRP A 28 -19.86 -15.31 -13.91
N GLY A 29 -18.93 -14.57 -13.31
CA GLY A 29 -19.00 -13.14 -13.10
C GLY A 29 -19.81 -12.72 -11.88
N ARG A 30 -20.09 -13.64 -10.96
CA ARG A 30 -20.66 -13.33 -9.65
C ARG A 30 -19.58 -12.78 -8.73
N GLU A 31 -19.88 -11.67 -8.08
CA GLU A 31 -19.00 -11.05 -7.09
C GLU A 31 -19.46 -11.38 -5.66
N GLU A 32 -18.52 -11.70 -4.79
CA GLU A 32 -18.77 -12.05 -3.40
C GLU A 32 -17.68 -11.43 -2.51
N LYS A 33 -18.10 -10.80 -1.42
CA LYS A 33 -17.17 -10.26 -0.42
C LYS A 33 -16.80 -11.39 0.52
N LEU A 34 -15.51 -11.72 0.57
CA LEU A 34 -14.96 -12.78 1.40
C LEU A 34 -13.91 -12.22 2.35
N ALA A 35 -13.89 -12.75 3.56
CA ALA A 35 -12.90 -12.42 4.58
C ALA A 35 -11.77 -13.44 4.61
N ARG A 36 -10.58 -13.01 5.04
CA ARG A 36 -9.43 -13.89 5.23
C ARG A 36 -9.77 -15.02 6.19
N GLY A 37 -9.47 -16.24 5.75
CA GLY A 37 -9.75 -17.47 6.49
C GLY A 37 -11.13 -18.08 6.21
N GLU A 38 -12.00 -17.39 5.46
CA GLU A 38 -13.17 -18.03 4.86
C GLU A 38 -12.74 -18.99 3.74
N VAL A 39 -13.66 -19.81 3.24
CA VAL A 39 -13.41 -20.76 2.16
C VAL A 39 -14.17 -20.31 0.92
N PHE A 40 -13.51 -20.32 -0.24
CA PHE A 40 -14.16 -19.98 -1.50
C PHE A 40 -15.34 -20.91 -1.77
N PRO A 41 -16.58 -20.39 -1.89
CA PRO A 41 -17.74 -21.24 -2.11
C PRO A 41 -17.70 -21.88 -3.50
N ALA A 42 -18.36 -23.04 -3.62
CA ALA A 42 -18.59 -23.67 -4.91
C ALA A 42 -19.76 -22.97 -5.63
N ASP A 43 -19.64 -22.79 -6.95
CA ASP A 43 -20.73 -22.26 -7.76
C ASP A 43 -21.81 -23.34 -7.99
N PRO A 44 -23.11 -23.05 -7.84
CA PRO A 44 -24.17 -24.04 -8.04
C PRO A 44 -24.29 -24.59 -9.46
N MET A 45 -23.84 -23.85 -10.48
CA MET A 45 -23.89 -24.24 -11.89
C MET A 45 -22.58 -24.90 -12.34
N LEU A 46 -21.43 -24.34 -11.97
CA LEU A 46 -20.11 -24.79 -12.42
C LEU A 46 -19.38 -25.71 -11.43
N GLY A 47 -19.81 -25.73 -10.16
CA GLY A 47 -19.17 -26.50 -9.11
C GLY A 47 -17.88 -25.82 -8.63
N THR A 48 -16.73 -26.37 -9.02
CA THR A 48 -15.42 -25.82 -8.63
C THR A 48 -15.00 -24.78 -9.65
N THR A 49 -14.79 -23.53 -9.22
CA THR A 49 -14.44 -22.43 -10.10
C THR A 49 -13.23 -21.65 -9.57
N GLU A 50 -12.53 -20.98 -10.47
CA GLU A 50 -11.50 -20.01 -10.12
C GLU A 50 -12.13 -18.70 -9.60
N TRP A 51 -11.42 -18.04 -8.69
CA TRP A 51 -11.82 -16.78 -8.05
C TRP A 51 -10.76 -15.70 -8.23
N GLU A 52 -11.10 -14.62 -8.91
CA GLU A 52 -10.23 -13.46 -9.13
C GLU A 52 -10.49 -12.39 -8.06
N LEU A 53 -9.44 -11.86 -7.43
CA LEU A 53 -9.56 -10.73 -6.50
C LEU A 53 -9.78 -9.42 -7.28
N THR A 54 -11.00 -8.88 -7.24
CA THR A 54 -11.34 -7.64 -7.96
C THR A 54 -11.08 -6.39 -7.12
N GLN A 55 -11.28 -6.47 -5.82
CA GLN A 55 -11.08 -5.33 -4.92
C GLN A 55 -10.55 -5.78 -3.56
N LEU A 56 -9.47 -5.14 -3.09
CA LEU A 56 -8.98 -5.30 -1.73
C LEU A 56 -9.87 -4.54 -0.74
N ASP A 57 -10.25 -5.20 0.35
CA ASP A 57 -10.91 -4.55 1.48
C ASP A 57 -9.83 -3.95 2.39
N MET A 58 -9.41 -2.73 2.06
CA MET A 58 -8.40 -2.02 2.83
C MET A 58 -9.04 -1.16 3.91
N GLU A 59 -8.85 -1.54 5.17
CA GLU A 59 -9.02 -0.61 6.27
C GLU A 59 -7.80 0.31 6.30
N ASN A 60 -7.98 1.55 5.83
CA ASN A 60 -6.91 2.52 5.78
C ASN A 60 -6.61 3.03 7.20
N HIS A 61 -5.68 2.39 7.91
CA HIS A 61 -5.25 2.82 9.25
C HIS A 61 -4.45 4.14 9.28
N SER A 62 -4.34 4.84 8.14
CA SER A 62 -3.71 6.16 8.09
C SER A 62 -4.78 7.23 8.22
N ASN A 63 -4.62 8.16 9.17
CA ASN A 63 -5.51 9.31 9.33
C ASN A 63 -5.42 10.34 8.18
N GLY A 64 -4.67 10.02 7.11
CA GLY A 64 -4.35 10.95 6.04
C GLY A 64 -3.49 12.16 6.48
N GLU A 65 -2.95 12.13 7.71
CA GLU A 65 -2.21 13.25 8.27
C GLU A 65 -0.71 13.11 7.97
N THR A 66 -0.14 14.16 7.39
CA THR A 66 1.30 14.27 7.14
C THR A 66 2.06 14.43 8.46
N ASP A 67 3.20 13.76 8.64
CA ASP A 67 4.06 13.93 9.83
C ASP A 67 4.30 15.44 10.10
N PRO A 68 4.07 15.93 11.33
CA PRO A 68 4.26 17.34 11.67
C PRO A 68 5.62 17.94 11.35
N ARG A 69 6.68 17.11 11.25
CA ARG A 69 8.03 17.55 10.85
C ARG A 69 8.13 17.94 9.38
N LEU A 70 7.24 17.41 8.55
CA LEU A 70 7.19 17.68 7.11
C LEU A 70 6.34 18.89 6.76
N TYR A 71 5.62 19.48 7.73
CA TYR A 71 4.92 20.74 7.50
C TYR A 71 5.91 21.86 7.19
N PRO A 72 5.75 22.57 6.05
CA PRO A 72 6.53 23.77 5.78
C PRO A 72 6.29 24.79 6.90
N LYS A 73 7.37 25.18 7.59
CA LYS A 73 7.31 26.23 8.61
C LYS A 73 7.21 27.58 7.90
N LYS A 74 6.11 28.31 8.13
CA LYS A 74 5.82 29.61 7.48
C LYS A 74 6.88 30.68 7.76
N ASP A 75 7.62 30.54 8.85
CA ASP A 75 8.58 31.56 9.31
C ASP A 75 9.98 31.42 8.68
N ALA A 76 10.22 30.36 7.89
CA ALA A 76 11.49 30.21 7.18
C ALA A 76 11.46 31.06 5.91
N THR A 77 12.28 32.11 5.85
CA THR A 77 12.57 32.76 4.57
C THR A 77 13.23 31.75 3.64
N ALA A 78 13.08 31.90 2.31
CA ALA A 78 13.74 31.02 1.36
C ALA A 78 15.25 30.93 1.61
N HIS A 79 15.87 32.00 2.12
CA HIS A 79 17.25 32.00 2.55
C HIS A 79 17.49 31.02 3.71
N ASP A 80 16.68 31.04 4.78
CA ASP A 80 16.86 30.22 5.99
C ASP A 80 16.60 28.72 5.80
N ALA A 81 15.68 28.36 4.90
CA ALA A 81 15.39 26.96 4.59
C ALA A 81 16.61 26.24 4.00
N HIS A 82 17.39 26.92 3.15
CA HIS A 82 18.62 26.36 2.56
C HIS A 82 19.79 26.27 3.55
N LEU A 83 19.68 26.86 4.75
CA LEU A 83 20.74 26.90 5.76
C LEU A 83 20.68 25.75 6.78
N GLN A 84 19.65 24.91 6.73
CA GLN A 84 19.37 23.87 7.74
C GLN A 84 20.16 22.56 7.55
N HIS A 85 21.07 22.48 6.58
CA HIS A 85 21.83 21.26 6.33
C HIS A 85 22.83 20.97 7.47
N PRO A 86 22.89 19.74 8.02
CA PRO A 86 23.69 19.39 9.20
C PRO A 86 25.22 19.54 9.03
N LYS A 87 25.69 19.87 7.82
CA LYS A 87 27.12 20.07 7.49
C LYS A 87 27.52 21.53 7.28
N ARG A 88 26.68 22.50 7.65
CA ARG A 88 27.02 23.92 7.48
C ARG A 88 27.83 24.44 8.67
N HIS A 89 29.01 25.00 8.41
CA HIS A 89 29.81 25.67 9.44
C HIS A 89 29.29 27.10 9.69
N PRO A 90 29.13 27.54 10.95
CA PRO A 90 28.77 28.93 11.23
C PRO A 90 29.94 29.86 10.85
N ALA A 91 29.64 30.95 10.14
CA ALA A 91 30.62 31.99 9.83
C ALA A 91 31.04 32.69 11.12
N LYS A 92 32.36 32.85 11.34
CA LYS A 92 32.90 33.56 12.51
C LYS A 92 32.62 35.06 12.36
N PRO A 93 32.15 35.77 13.41
CA PRO A 93 32.00 37.22 13.35
C PRO A 93 33.39 37.88 13.33
N ASN A 94 33.61 38.79 12.38
CA ASN A 94 34.80 39.64 12.36
C ASN A 94 34.77 40.55 13.60
N LYS A 95 35.76 40.42 14.49
CA LYS A 95 36.00 41.41 15.54
C LYS A 95 36.43 42.71 14.85
N LEU A 96 35.62 43.76 14.98
CA LEU A 96 36.10 45.12 14.73
C LEU A 96 37.03 45.52 15.89
N GLU A 97 38.23 45.97 15.53
CA GLU A 97 39.17 46.72 16.40
C GLU A 97 38.72 48.17 16.56
#